data_AF-A0AAV5R2L4-F1
#
_entry.id   AF-A0AAV5R2L4-F1
#
_cell.length_a   1.000
_cell.length_b   1.000
_cell.length_c   1.000
_cell.angle_alpha   90.00
_cell.angle_beta   90.00
_cell.angle_gamma   90.00
#
_symmetry.space_group_name_H-M   'P 1'
#
loop_
_entity.id
_entity.type
_entity.pdbx_description
1 polymer ?
#
loop_
_entity_poly.entity_id
_entity_poly.type
_entity_poly.pdbx_seq_one_letter_code
_entity_poly.pdbx_strand_id
1 'polypeptide(L)'
;MTPKSVILRVDKLLREEKKKNVPFGGCVVVFSGDFRQCLPVVLNYPSMSDVYERSFLCLSYIWGVKFLRLTENMRIMFAVQP
;
A
#
# COMPACT_ATOMS: atom_id res chain seq x y z
N MET A 1 1.75 -4.67 4.40
CA MET A 1 3.02 -5.44 4.37
C MET A 1 3.55 -5.72 2.95
N THR A 2 2.98 -5.12 1.90
CA THR A 2 3.43 -5.36 0.51
C THR A 2 4.53 -4.38 0.11
N PRO A 3 5.68 -4.81 -0.45
CA PRO A 3 6.72 -3.90 -0.93
C PRO A 3 6.23 -2.98 -2.05
N LYS A 4 6.77 -1.74 -2.12
CA LYS A 4 6.43 -0.74 -3.16
C LYS A 4 6.54 -1.31 -4.57
N SER A 5 7.60 -2.08 -4.85
CA SER A 5 7.88 -2.68 -6.17
C SER A 5 6.77 -3.60 -6.67
N VAL A 6 6.14 -4.38 -5.78
CA VAL A 6 5.08 -5.32 -6.14
C VAL A 6 3.85 -4.54 -6.60
N ILE A 7 3.48 -3.48 -5.88
CA ILE A 7 2.33 -2.63 -6.24
C ILE A 7 2.57 -1.95 -7.59
N LEU A 8 3.77 -1.41 -7.82
CA LEU A 8 4.14 -0.78 -9.10
C LEU A 8 4.14 -1.80 -10.25
N ARG A 9 4.48 -3.07 -9.99
CA ARG A 9 4.44 -4.11 -11.02
C ARG A 9 3.01 -4.50 -11.38
N VAL A 10 2.12 -4.61 -10.39
CA VAL A 10 0.69 -4.85 -10.62
C VAL A 10 0.08 -3.73 -11.45
N ASP A 11 0.39 -2.47 -11.11
CA ASP A 11 -0.04 -1.32 -11.89
C ASP A 11 0.44 -1.39 -13.35
N LYS A 12 1.74 -1.65 -13.57
CA LYS A 12 2.31 -1.81 -14.92
C LYS A 12 1.61 -2.91 -15.71
N LEU A 13 1.42 -4.07 -15.08
CA LEU A 13 0.74 -5.21 -15.69
C LEU A 13 -0.69 -4.84 -16.12
N LEU A 14 -1.46 -4.19 -15.24
CA LEU A 14 -2.84 -3.79 -15.57
C LEU A 14 -2.89 -2.72 -16.66
N ARG A 15 -1.92 -1.81 -16.72
CA ARG A 15 -1.82 -0.83 -17.82
C ARG A 15 -1.56 -1.49 -19.16
N GLU A 16 -0.68 -2.49 -19.20
CA GLU A 16 -0.37 -3.28 -20.39
C GLU A 16 -1.58 -4.11 -20.85
N GLU A 17 -2.19 -4.88 -19.93
CA GLU A 17 -3.35 -5.73 -20.22
C GLU A 17 -4.57 -4.92 -20.69
N LYS A 18 -4.83 -3.76 -20.06
CA LYS A 18 -5.96 -2.89 -20.43
C LYS A 18 -5.65 -1.95 -21.60
N LYS A 19 -4.39 -1.90 -22.05
CA LYS A 19 -3.89 -0.94 -23.06
C LYS A 19 -4.27 0.51 -22.73
N LYS A 20 -4.22 0.88 -21.44
CA LYS A 20 -4.58 2.21 -20.93
C LYS A 20 -3.47 2.71 -20.02
N ASN A 21 -2.87 3.84 -20.36
CA ASN A 21 -1.82 4.46 -19.55
C ASN A 21 -2.39 5.35 -18.43
N VAL A 22 -3.29 4.79 -17.64
CA VAL A 22 -3.82 5.41 -16.41
C VAL A 22 -3.55 4.45 -15.24
N PRO A 23 -3.45 4.92 -13.98
CA PRO A 23 -3.16 4.04 -12.85
C PRO A 23 -4.06 2.79 -12.84
N PHE A 24 -3.43 1.64 -12.65
CA PHE A 24 -4.03 0.29 -12.65
C PHE A 24 -4.89 -0.03 -13.87
N GLY A 25 -4.61 0.57 -15.04
CA GLY A 25 -5.40 0.38 -16.26
C GLY A 25 -6.85 0.88 -16.16
N GLY A 26 -7.14 1.73 -15.17
CA GLY A 26 -8.47 2.26 -14.88
C GLY A 26 -9.30 1.39 -13.93
N CYS A 27 -8.72 0.31 -13.39
CA CYS A 27 -9.35 -0.48 -12.35
C CYS A 27 -9.42 0.32 -11.04
N VAL A 28 -10.58 0.27 -10.36
CA VAL A 28 -10.70 0.81 -9.01
C VAL A 28 -9.92 -0.09 -8.06
N VAL A 29 -8.94 0.49 -7.35
CA VAL A 29 -8.11 -0.21 -6.38
C VAL A 29 -8.32 0.39 -5.00
N VAL A 30 -8.58 -0.47 -4.02
CA VAL A 30 -8.70 -0.10 -2.62
C VAL A 30 -7.50 -0.66 -1.87
N PHE A 31 -6.69 0.23 -1.32
CA PHE A 31 -5.65 -0.15 -0.36
C PHE A 31 -6.24 -0.16 1.04
N SER A 32 -5.94 -1.22 1.79
CA SER A 32 -6.29 -1.33 3.20
C SER A 32 -5.07 -1.80 3.97
N GLY A 33 -4.94 -1.32 5.20
CA GLY A 33 -3.83 -1.64 6.09
C GLY A 33 -3.70 -0.62 7.20
N ASP A 34 -2.75 -0.86 8.09
CA ASP A 34 -2.37 0.07 9.15
C ASP A 34 -0.87 0.34 9.03
N PHE A 35 -0.49 1.60 8.80
CA PHE A 35 0.92 1.99 8.68
C PHE A 35 1.70 1.85 9.99
N ARG A 36 1.01 1.67 11.12
CA ARG A 36 1.63 1.36 12.41
C ARG A 36 1.95 -0.13 12.56
N GLN A 37 1.53 -0.97 11.62
CA GLN A 37 1.98 -2.38 11.55
C GLN A 37 3.41 -2.46 11.01
N CYS A 38 4.00 -3.66 11.09
CA CYS A 38 5.34 -3.93 10.60
C CYS A 38 5.50 -3.54 9.12
N LEU A 39 6.68 -2.99 8.80
CA LEU A 39 7.10 -2.74 7.43
C LEU A 39 7.16 -4.05 6.63
N PRO A 40 7.05 -3.99 5.29
CA PRO A 40 7.37 -5.14 4.44
C PRO A 40 8.77 -5.67 4.75
N VAL A 41 8.97 -6.98 4.56
CA VAL A 41 10.32 -7.54 4.65
C VAL A 41 11.13 -7.07 3.44
N VAL A 42 12.24 -6.37 3.70
CA VAL A 42 13.12 -5.79 2.68
C VAL A 42 14.47 -6.51 2.79
N LEU A 43 14.70 -7.50 1.93
CA LEU A 43 15.89 -8.38 1.96
C LEU A 43 17.06 -7.77 1.19
N ASN A 44 18.29 -7.99 1.68
CA ASN A 44 19.55 -7.67 0.98
C ASN A 44 19.81 -6.18 0.70
N TYR A 45 19.52 -5.29 1.66
CA TYR A 45 19.79 -3.85 1.50
C TYR A 45 20.68 -3.26 2.60
N PRO A 46 21.62 -2.36 2.24
CA PRO A 46 22.69 -1.92 3.13
C PRO A 46 22.32 -0.75 4.06
N SER A 47 21.18 -0.06 3.85
CA SER A 47 20.86 1.17 4.59
C SER A 47 19.38 1.33 4.98
N MET A 48 19.12 2.16 5.98
CA MET A 48 17.74 2.53 6.38
C MET A 48 17.02 3.34 5.30
N SER A 49 17.74 4.16 4.54
CA SER A 49 17.20 4.92 3.42
C SER A 49 16.63 4.00 2.34
N ASP A 50 17.33 2.89 2.06
CA ASP A 50 16.86 1.86 1.13
C ASP A 50 15.56 1.19 1.58
N VAL A 51 15.42 0.94 2.88
CA VAL A 51 14.22 0.36 3.47
C VAL A 51 13.06 1.35 3.36
N TYR A 52 13.29 2.62 3.66
CA TYR A 52 12.29 3.69 3.54
C TYR A 52 11.80 3.81 2.09
N GLU A 53 12.72 4.00 1.15
CA GLU A 53 12.45 4.10 -0.29
C GLU A 53 11.59 2.94 -0.80
N ARG A 54 11.87 1.70 -0.38
CA ARG A 54 11.18 0.49 -0.86
C ARG A 54 9.89 0.16 -0.14
N SER A 55 9.66 0.70 1.05
CA SER A 55 8.51 0.37 1.89
C SER A 55 7.32 1.30 1.67
N PHE A 56 7.57 2.57 1.36
CA PHE A 56 6.52 3.59 1.36
C PHE A 56 6.00 3.90 -0.05
N LEU A 57 4.71 3.59 -0.28
CA LEU A 57 4.03 3.88 -1.55
C LEU A 57 3.87 5.39 -1.81
N CYS A 58 3.88 6.22 -0.76
CA CYS A 58 3.80 7.68 -0.86
C CYS A 58 4.98 8.32 -1.60
N LEU A 59 6.08 7.58 -1.76
CA LEU A 59 7.26 7.98 -2.52
C LEU A 59 7.18 7.58 -4.00
N SER A 60 5.99 7.23 -4.50
CA SER A 60 5.80 6.78 -5.89
C SER A 60 4.74 7.62 -6.61
N TYR A 61 4.70 7.52 -7.94
CA TYR A 61 3.68 8.17 -8.78
C TYR A 61 2.24 7.68 -8.52
N ILE A 62 2.07 6.58 -7.79
CA ILE A 62 0.74 6.07 -7.39
C ILE A 62 0.15 6.96 -6.27
N TRP A 63 0.97 7.76 -5.60
CA TRP A 63 0.51 8.71 -4.60
C TRP A 63 -0.42 9.77 -5.21
N GLY A 64 -1.38 10.26 -4.42
CA GLY A 64 -2.55 11.02 -4.91
C GLY A 64 -3.89 10.30 -4.71
N VAL A 65 -3.91 9.29 -3.84
CA VAL A 65 -5.10 8.52 -3.47
C VAL A 65 -5.98 9.25 -2.46
N LYS A 66 -7.25 8.87 -2.38
CA LYS A 66 -8.17 9.32 -1.34
C LYS A 66 -7.94 8.52 -0.06
N PHE A 67 -7.78 9.20 1.08
CA PHE A 67 -7.66 8.57 2.39
C PHE A 67 -9.03 8.41 3.03
N LEU A 68 -9.29 7.21 3.55
CA LEU A 68 -10.41 6.91 4.43
C LEU A 68 -9.83 6.30 5.70
N ARG A 69 -10.24 6.82 6.87
CA ARG A 69 -9.73 6.38 8.17
C ARG A 69 -10.87 5.77 8.97
N LEU A 70 -10.71 4.52 9.38
CA LEU A 70 -11.56 3.92 10.40
C LEU A 70 -11.18 4.50 11.77
N THR A 71 -12.17 5.00 12.51
CA THR A 71 -11.97 5.66 13.82
C THR A 71 -12.40 4.79 14.99
N GLU A 72 -13.24 3.78 14.75
CA GLU A 72 -13.77 2.89 15.78
C GLU A 72 -13.08 1.53 15.72
N ASN A 73 -12.52 1.11 16.86
CA ASN A 73 -11.95 -0.22 17.00
C ASN A 73 -13.01 -1.17 17.55
N MET A 74 -13.78 -1.78 16.64
CA MET A 74 -14.82 -2.75 16.99
C MET A 74 -14.29 -3.93 17.83
N ARG A 75 -13.03 -4.36 17.64
CA ARG A 75 -12.44 -5.47 18.44
C ARG A 75 -12.39 -5.12 19.93
N ILE A 76 -12.00 -3.89 20.27
CA ILE A 76 -11.96 -3.44 21.68
C ILE A 76 -13.37 -3.20 22.18
N MET A 77 -14.24 -2.57 21.38
CA MET A 77 -15.61 -2.29 21.78
C MET A 77 -16.37 -3.55 22.20
N PHE A 78 -16.23 -4.65 21.47
CA PHE A 78 -16.88 -5.92 21.81
C PHE A 78 -16.14 -6.72 22.89
N ALA A 79 -14.82 -6.51 23.06
CA ALA A 79 -14.06 -7.18 24.11
C ALA A 79 -14.26 -6.57 25.51
N VAL A 80 -14.72 -5.32 25.57
CA VAL A 80 -14.97 -4.57 26.82
C VAL A 80 -16.47 -4.53 27.15
N GLN A 81 -17.31 -5.31 26.45
CA GLN A 81 -18.70 -5.50 26.88
C GLN A 81 -18.72 -6.31 28.19
N PRO A 82 -19.47 -5.86 29.22
CA PRO A 82 -19.66 -6.61 30.45
C PRO A 82 -20.45 -7.91 30.23
#